data_AF-A0AAT9SYS7-F1
#
_entry.id   AF-A0AAT9SYS7-F1
#
_cell.length_a   1.000
_cell.length_b   1.000
_cell.length_c   1.000
_cell.angle_alpha   90.00
_cell.angle_beta   90.00
_cell.angle_gamma   90.00
#
_symmetry.space_group_name_H-M   'P 1'
#
loop_
_entity.id
_entity.type
_entity.pdbx_description
1 polymer ?
#
loop_
_entity_poly.entity_id
_entity_poly.type
_entity_poly.pdbx_seq_one_letter_code
_entity_poly.pdbx_strand_id
1 'polypeptide(L)'
;MNGEAVIMTKGDRNLGATYIKEWRRAAGMTLEALGAEIGMTHASLSRIEARKQPYSQGILEAIADVFGCKPSDLLSGPPPAIDEGPGTSVVSDDIPRQPRRPHHLKAWAQKRGLARPTDLARELDIDKSMVTRWFQGTTPSEESLSKLGALFGVEPEALFRDPEEEWVARFLRGRSADEIERIKQTLEVAFPRKTG
;
A
#
# COMPACT_ATOMS: atom_id res chain seq x y z
N MET A 1 3.88 5.39 53.16
CA MET A 1 4.00 4.19 52.30
C MET A 1 3.70 4.63 50.88
N ASN A 2 4.73 4.65 50.04
CA ASN A 2 4.68 5.17 48.68
C ASN A 2 3.92 4.20 47.78
N GLY A 3 2.87 4.67 47.13
CA GLY A 3 2.18 3.92 46.08
C GLY A 3 3.02 3.94 44.80
N GLU A 4 3.53 2.78 44.39
CA GLU A 4 4.20 2.61 43.11
C GLU A 4 3.24 2.91 41.96
N ALA A 5 3.55 3.95 41.18
CA ALA A 5 2.91 4.19 39.90
C ALA A 5 3.41 3.13 38.89
N VAL A 6 2.55 2.17 38.56
CA VAL A 6 2.80 1.20 37.49
C VAL A 6 2.77 1.92 36.14
N ILE A 7 3.95 2.20 35.58
CA ILE A 7 4.09 2.71 34.21
C ILE A 7 3.77 1.57 33.24
N MET A 8 2.53 1.50 32.75
CA MET A 8 2.11 0.57 31.70
C MET A 8 2.74 0.97 30.36
N THR A 9 3.72 0.19 29.89
CA THR A 9 4.39 0.38 28.60
C THR A 9 3.44 0.16 27.40
N LYS A 10 3.69 0.95 26.35
CA LYS A 10 2.90 1.10 25.11
C LYS A 10 3.15 -0.09 24.16
N GLY A 11 2.64 -1.27 24.51
CA GLY A 11 2.85 -2.51 23.75
C GLY A 11 1.56 -3.12 23.20
N ASP A 12 0.69 -3.63 24.07
CA ASP A 12 -0.42 -4.51 23.64
C ASP A 12 -1.74 -4.16 24.34
N ARG A 13 -2.17 -2.89 24.29
CA ARG A 13 -3.55 -2.59 24.66
C ARG A 13 -4.45 -3.08 23.53
N ASN A 14 -5.08 -4.23 23.72
CA ASN A 14 -6.14 -4.70 22.84
C ASN A 14 -7.32 -3.74 22.97
N LEU A 15 -7.37 -2.72 22.11
CA LEU A 15 -8.41 -1.70 22.15
C LEU A 15 -9.77 -2.33 21.81
N GLY A 16 -10.80 -1.95 22.56
CA GLY A 16 -12.17 -2.39 22.33
C GLY A 16 -12.61 -2.13 20.89
N ALA A 17 -13.52 -2.96 20.38
CA ALA A 17 -14.13 -2.74 19.08
C ALA A 17 -14.85 -1.39 19.04
N THR A 18 -14.75 -0.70 17.91
CA THR A 18 -15.52 0.51 17.60
C THR A 18 -16.25 0.28 16.28
N TYR A 19 -17.33 1.01 16.06
CA TYR A 19 -18.15 0.94 14.86
C TYR A 19 -18.00 2.17 13.96
N ILE A 20 -16.99 3.02 14.22
CA ILE A 20 -16.75 4.29 13.49
C ILE A 20 -16.69 4.06 11.98
N LYS A 21 -16.07 2.96 11.55
CA LYS A 21 -15.97 2.59 10.13
C LYS A 21 -17.33 2.28 9.51
N GLU A 22 -18.18 1.56 10.23
CA GLU A 22 -19.52 1.17 9.84
C GLU A 22 -20.42 2.41 9.73
N TRP A 23 -20.35 3.30 10.72
CA TRP A 23 -21.05 4.60 10.71
C TRP A 23 -20.60 5.48 9.53
N ARG A 24 -19.29 5.60 9.31
CA ARG A 24 -18.74 6.37 8.18
C ARG A 24 -19.19 5.82 6.83
N ARG A 25 -19.20 4.49 6.67
CA ARG A 25 -19.64 3.83 5.44
C ARG A 25 -21.14 3.98 5.20
N ALA A 26 -21.96 3.88 6.24
CA ALA A 26 -23.40 4.14 6.13
C ALA A 26 -23.68 5.59 5.71
N ALA A 27 -22.88 6.54 6.20
CA ALA A 27 -22.95 7.94 5.79
C ALA A 27 -22.32 8.23 4.41
N GLY A 28 -21.77 7.23 3.71
CA GLY A 28 -21.12 7.41 2.41
C GLY A 28 -19.84 8.25 2.43
N MET A 29 -19.23 8.46 3.60
CA MET A 29 -18.06 9.35 3.75
C MET A 29 -16.73 8.61 3.52
N THR A 30 -15.79 9.29 2.85
CA THR A 30 -14.39 8.83 2.80
C THR A 30 -13.66 9.15 4.11
N LEU A 31 -12.49 8.53 4.31
CA LEU A 31 -11.64 8.85 5.47
C LEU A 31 -11.14 10.30 5.41
N GLU A 32 -10.88 10.82 4.22
CA GLU A 32 -10.48 12.19 3.96
C GLU A 32 -11.60 13.17 4.29
N ALA A 33 -12.84 12.87 3.87
CA ALA A 33 -14.00 13.71 4.14
C ALA A 33 -14.28 13.80 5.65
N LEU A 34 -14.38 12.66 6.33
CA LEU A 34 -14.61 12.64 7.79
C LEU A 34 -13.44 13.27 8.54
N GLY A 35 -12.20 12.99 8.10
CA GLY A 35 -11.01 13.59 8.68
C GLY A 35 -11.00 15.12 8.58
N ALA A 36 -11.32 15.67 7.41
CA ALA A 36 -11.42 17.11 7.20
C ALA A 36 -12.47 17.74 8.12
N GLU A 37 -13.64 17.09 8.26
CA GLU A 37 -14.74 17.58 9.09
C GLU A 37 -14.37 17.66 10.57
N ILE A 38 -13.68 16.64 11.11
CA ILE A 38 -13.28 16.58 12.53
C ILE A 38 -11.90 17.18 12.81
N GLY A 39 -11.26 17.83 11.82
CA GLY A 39 -9.93 18.41 11.96
C GLY A 39 -8.79 17.40 12.17
N MET A 40 -8.93 16.18 11.62
CA MET A 40 -7.96 15.09 11.74
C MET A 40 -7.47 14.58 10.39
N THR A 41 -6.20 14.15 10.33
CA THR A 41 -5.68 13.45 9.14
C THR A 41 -6.37 12.10 8.91
N HIS A 42 -6.64 11.76 7.64
CA HIS A 42 -7.20 10.46 7.25
C HIS A 42 -6.35 9.28 7.79
N ALA A 43 -5.02 9.44 7.87
CA ALA A 43 -4.10 8.42 8.37
C ALA A 43 -4.26 8.18 9.89
N SER A 44 -4.54 9.22 10.67
CA SER A 44 -4.83 9.07 12.11
C SER A 44 -6.19 8.40 12.31
N LEU A 45 -7.21 8.86 11.57
CA LEU A 45 -8.55 8.28 11.60
C LEU A 45 -8.54 6.79 11.20
N SER A 46 -7.79 6.43 10.17
CA SER A 46 -7.59 5.04 9.74
C SER A 46 -6.98 4.16 10.84
N ARG A 47 -6.00 4.67 11.60
CA ARG A 47 -5.42 3.92 12.73
C ARG A 47 -6.41 3.76 13.88
N ILE A 48 -7.28 4.73 14.12
CA ILE A 48 -8.35 4.64 15.12
C ILE A 48 -9.36 3.56 14.70
N GLU A 49 -9.88 3.60 13.46
CA GLU A 49 -10.79 2.57 12.93
C GLU A 49 -10.16 1.16 12.97
N ALA A 50 -8.85 1.06 12.71
CA ALA A 50 -8.11 -0.19 12.76
C ALA A 50 -7.69 -0.63 14.17
N ARG A 51 -8.11 0.10 15.22
CA ARG A 51 -7.75 -0.18 16.63
C ARG A 51 -6.24 -0.18 16.90
N LYS A 52 -5.48 0.55 16.09
CA LYS A 52 -4.02 0.73 16.22
C LYS A 52 -3.66 2.00 16.99
N GLN A 53 -4.64 2.88 17.21
CA GLN A 53 -4.49 4.12 17.94
C GLN A 53 -5.71 4.32 18.84
N PRO A 54 -5.53 4.67 20.13
CA PRO A 54 -6.65 5.00 20.99
C PRO A 54 -7.34 6.27 20.49
N TYR A 55 -8.67 6.29 20.57
CA TYR A 55 -9.45 7.51 20.42
C TYR A 55 -9.37 8.35 21.72
N SER A 56 -9.61 9.65 21.60
CA SER A 56 -9.92 10.52 22.73
C SER A 56 -11.42 10.76 22.79
N GLN A 57 -11.91 11.23 23.95
CA GLN A 57 -13.31 11.64 24.09
C GLN A 57 -13.68 12.71 23.05
N GLY A 58 -12.87 13.76 22.88
CA GLY A 58 -13.15 14.82 21.91
C GLY A 58 -13.22 14.33 20.46
N ILE A 59 -12.47 13.28 20.10
CA ILE A 59 -12.58 12.66 18.77
C ILE A 59 -13.92 11.93 18.62
N LEU A 60 -14.35 11.19 19.64
CA LEU A 60 -15.65 10.51 19.60
C LEU A 60 -16.80 11.50 19.55
N GLU A 61 -16.73 12.59 20.32
CA GLU A 61 -17.73 13.66 20.29
C GLU A 61 -17.80 14.32 18.92
N ALA A 62 -16.65 14.70 18.33
CA ALA A 62 -16.63 15.28 16.99
C ALA A 62 -17.20 14.33 15.91
N ILE A 63 -16.88 13.04 15.97
CA ILE A 63 -17.43 12.04 15.04
C ILE A 63 -18.94 11.84 15.27
N ALA A 64 -19.37 11.83 16.53
CA ALA A 64 -20.77 11.67 16.89
C ALA A 64 -21.60 12.88 16.43
N ASP A 65 -21.06 14.09 16.53
CA ASP A 65 -21.67 15.31 16.01
C ASP A 65 -21.88 15.24 14.49
N VAL A 66 -20.88 14.76 13.73
CA VAL A 66 -20.98 14.57 12.27
C VAL A 66 -22.09 13.58 11.90
N PHE A 67 -22.26 12.52 12.69
CA PHE A 67 -23.27 11.50 12.42
C PHE A 67 -24.61 11.72 13.13
N GLY A 68 -24.75 12.78 13.92
CA GLY A 68 -25.96 13.06 14.70
C GLY A 68 -26.29 11.96 15.73
N CYS A 69 -25.30 11.28 16.28
CA CYS A 69 -25.48 10.21 17.26
C CYS A 69 -24.79 10.53 18.59
N LYS A 70 -24.85 9.61 19.57
CA LYS A 70 -24.09 9.75 20.82
C LYS A 70 -22.72 9.10 20.70
N PRO A 71 -21.69 9.59 21.41
CA PRO A 71 -20.38 8.92 21.47
C PRO A 71 -20.46 7.44 21.88
N SER A 72 -21.45 7.06 22.70
CA SER A 72 -21.70 5.67 23.11
C SER A 72 -22.11 4.77 21.95
N ASP A 73 -22.82 5.31 20.95
CA ASP A 73 -23.38 4.55 19.84
C ASP A 73 -22.26 4.07 18.92
N LEU A 74 -21.23 4.89 18.73
CA LEU A 74 -19.99 4.55 18.01
C LEU A 74 -19.20 3.39 18.62
N LEU A 75 -19.43 3.09 19.90
CA LEU A 75 -18.78 2.00 20.63
C LEU A 75 -19.68 0.78 20.79
N SER A 76 -20.99 0.98 20.73
CA SER A 76 -21.99 -0.04 21.11
C SER A 76 -22.50 -0.83 19.91
N GLY A 77 -22.58 -0.25 18.71
CA GLY A 77 -23.09 -0.97 17.55
C GLY A 77 -23.00 -0.22 16.21
N PRO A 78 -23.26 -0.91 15.10
CA PRO A 78 -23.39 -0.27 13.78
C PRO A 78 -24.60 0.69 13.79
N PRO A 79 -24.66 1.65 12.86
CA PRO A 79 -25.80 2.55 12.76
C PRO A 79 -27.09 1.75 12.51
N PRO A 80 -28.26 2.24 12.99
CA PRO A 80 -29.54 1.69 12.56
C PRO A 80 -29.65 1.80 11.03
N ALA A 81 -30.25 0.79 10.40
CA ALA A 81 -30.47 0.80 8.95
C ALA A 81 -31.25 2.06 8.57
N ILE A 82 -30.58 2.98 7.88
CA ILE A 82 -31.19 4.18 7.31
C ILE A 82 -31.89 3.76 6.01
N ASP A 83 -33.22 3.92 6.00
CA ASP A 83 -34.08 3.76 4.82
C ASP A 83 -33.85 4.94 3.85
N GLU A 84 -33.95 4.66 2.55
CA GLU A 84 -33.24 5.27 1.41
C GLU A 84 -33.54 6.77 1.08
N GLY A 85 -32.58 7.43 0.42
CA GLY A 85 -32.78 8.67 -0.37
C GLY A 85 -31.62 8.91 -1.36
N PRO A 86 -31.86 9.23 -2.66
CA PRO A 86 -30.92 8.95 -3.75
C PRO A 86 -29.92 10.09 -4.08
N GLY A 87 -28.72 9.71 -4.49
CA GLY A 87 -27.77 10.51 -5.28
C GLY A 87 -26.78 11.34 -4.46
N THR A 88 -25.47 11.13 -4.53
CA THR A 88 -24.68 11.30 -5.76
C THR A 88 -23.38 10.50 -5.68
N SER A 89 -23.00 9.88 -6.80
CA SER A 89 -21.87 8.98 -6.97
C SER A 89 -20.47 9.58 -6.73
N VAL A 90 -19.52 8.63 -6.61
CA VAL A 90 -18.05 8.65 -6.76
C VAL A 90 -17.28 8.90 -5.45
N VAL A 91 -16.53 7.95 -4.86
CA VAL A 91 -15.77 6.81 -5.39
C VAL A 91 -15.86 5.62 -4.42
N SER A 92 -16.11 4.43 -4.96
CA SER A 92 -16.08 3.17 -4.21
C SER A 92 -14.66 2.82 -3.81
N ASP A 93 -14.47 2.48 -2.53
CA ASP A 93 -13.25 1.89 -1.95
C ASP A 93 -13.03 0.40 -2.38
N ASP A 94 -13.65 0.00 -3.49
CA ASP A 94 -13.26 -1.15 -4.29
C ASP A 94 -12.43 -0.65 -5.49
N ILE A 95 -11.34 0.06 -5.21
CA ILE A 95 -10.24 0.06 -6.18
C ILE A 95 -9.84 -1.42 -6.25
N PRO A 96 -9.99 -2.11 -7.39
CA PRO A 96 -9.43 -3.45 -7.52
C PRO A 96 -7.96 -3.33 -7.15
N ARG A 97 -7.58 -3.89 -5.98
CA ARG A 97 -6.19 -3.85 -5.52
C ARG A 97 -5.39 -4.33 -6.70
N GLN A 98 -4.51 -3.48 -7.21
CA GLN A 98 -3.77 -3.80 -8.42
C GLN A 98 -3.24 -5.23 -8.28
N PRO A 99 -3.54 -6.12 -9.24
CA PRO A 99 -3.14 -7.50 -9.15
C PRO A 99 -1.64 -7.51 -8.92
N ARG A 100 -1.20 -8.21 -7.86
CA ARG A 100 0.21 -8.30 -7.46
C ARG A 100 0.98 -8.97 -8.59
N ARG A 101 1.45 -8.18 -9.55
CA ARG A 101 2.38 -8.63 -10.57
C ARG A 101 3.74 -8.71 -9.90
N PRO A 102 4.38 -9.89 -9.85
CA PRO A 102 5.72 -10.03 -9.31
C PRO A 102 6.63 -9.04 -10.03
N HIS A 103 7.31 -8.20 -9.25
CA HIS A 103 8.26 -7.22 -9.76
C HIS A 103 9.54 -7.30 -8.94
N HIS A 104 10.63 -6.77 -9.49
CA HIS A 104 11.98 -6.91 -8.93
C HIS A 104 12.52 -5.57 -8.43
N LEU A 105 11.65 -4.63 -8.02
CA LEU A 105 12.05 -3.27 -7.65
C LEU A 105 13.12 -3.23 -6.55
N LYS A 106 13.06 -4.18 -5.60
CA LYS A 106 14.09 -4.29 -4.56
C LYS A 106 15.45 -4.67 -5.15
N ALA A 107 15.50 -5.62 -6.08
CA ALA A 107 16.74 -6.02 -6.75
C ALA A 107 17.28 -4.89 -7.64
N TRP A 108 16.40 -4.21 -8.38
CA TRP A 108 16.75 -3.02 -9.16
C TRP A 108 17.34 -1.90 -8.30
N ALA A 109 16.69 -1.61 -7.16
CA ALA A 109 17.18 -0.61 -6.22
C ALA A 109 18.52 -1.02 -5.61
N GLN A 110 18.70 -2.29 -5.24
CA GLN A 110 19.99 -2.82 -4.75
C GLN A 110 21.12 -2.67 -5.77
N LYS A 111 20.88 -3.01 -7.04
CA LYS A 111 21.86 -2.85 -8.12
C LYS A 111 22.30 -1.39 -8.32
N ARG A 112 21.44 -0.44 -8.00
CA ARG A 112 21.72 1.01 -8.03
C ARG A 112 22.24 1.59 -6.72
N GLY A 113 22.42 0.78 -5.68
CA GLY A 113 22.82 1.25 -4.34
C GLY A 113 21.72 1.94 -3.55
N LEU A 114 20.45 1.83 -3.97
CA LEU A 114 19.26 2.42 -3.36
C LEU A 114 18.47 1.39 -2.52
N ALA A 115 19.16 0.47 -1.86
CA ALA A 115 18.55 -0.70 -1.23
C ALA A 115 17.55 -0.36 -0.09
N ARG A 116 17.64 0.84 0.52
CA ARG A 116 16.74 1.25 1.59
C ARG A 116 15.54 2.01 1.01
N PRO A 117 14.31 1.80 1.54
CA PRO A 117 13.14 2.53 1.08
C PRO A 117 13.29 4.06 1.11
N THR A 118 14.07 4.59 2.05
CA THR A 118 14.35 6.02 2.18
C THR A 118 15.21 6.57 1.05
N ASP A 119 16.14 5.77 0.52
CA ASP A 119 17.02 6.19 -0.56
C ASP A 119 16.19 6.34 -1.84
N LEU A 120 15.39 5.32 -2.17
CA LEU A 120 14.52 5.33 -3.34
C LEU A 120 13.39 6.37 -3.23
N ALA A 121 12.82 6.57 -2.04
CA ALA A 121 11.80 7.59 -1.81
C ALA A 121 12.33 9.01 -2.08
N ARG A 122 13.57 9.29 -1.67
CA ARG A 122 14.23 10.58 -1.90
C ARG A 122 14.52 10.82 -3.38
N GLU A 123 15.00 9.81 -4.11
CA GLU A 123 15.28 9.95 -5.55
C GLU A 123 14.02 10.15 -6.39
N LEU A 124 12.88 9.60 -5.94
CA LEU A 124 11.61 9.70 -6.66
C LEU A 124 10.72 10.85 -6.18
N ASP A 125 11.13 11.57 -5.13
CA ASP A 125 10.35 12.59 -4.43
C ASP A 125 8.93 12.09 -4.04
N ILE A 126 8.88 10.94 -3.37
CA ILE A 126 7.64 10.30 -2.92
C ILE A 126 7.70 9.88 -1.45
N ASP A 127 6.53 9.55 -0.90
CA ASP A 127 6.45 9.07 0.47
C ASP A 127 7.08 7.67 0.66
N LYS A 128 7.90 7.53 1.71
CA LYS A 128 8.58 6.27 2.07
C LYS A 128 7.60 5.10 2.29
N SER A 129 6.38 5.35 2.76
CA SER A 129 5.39 4.28 2.95
C SER A 129 4.95 3.66 1.62
N MET A 130 4.99 4.42 0.51
CA MET A 130 4.70 3.89 -0.82
C MET A 130 5.79 2.91 -1.25
N VAL A 131 7.06 3.32 -1.13
CA VAL A 131 8.20 2.44 -1.44
C VAL A 131 8.23 1.19 -0.57
N THR A 132 7.93 1.34 0.72
CA THR A 132 7.85 0.20 1.65
C THR A 132 6.80 -0.81 1.19
N ARG A 133 5.62 -0.34 0.77
CA ARG A 133 4.56 -1.19 0.21
C ARG A 133 4.99 -1.87 -1.08
N TRP A 134 5.75 -1.18 -1.93
CA TRP A 134 6.30 -1.78 -3.15
C TRP A 134 7.27 -2.90 -2.83
N PHE A 135 8.22 -2.69 -1.91
CA PHE A 135 9.18 -3.73 -1.51
C PHE A 135 8.52 -4.95 -0.85
N GLN A 136 7.29 -4.80 -0.38
CA GLN A 136 6.45 -5.88 0.16
C GLN A 136 5.57 -6.56 -0.91
N GLY A 137 5.73 -6.21 -2.19
CA GLY A 137 5.06 -6.86 -3.31
C GLY A 137 3.80 -6.15 -3.81
N THR A 138 3.54 -4.91 -3.38
CA THR A 138 2.48 -4.09 -4.00
C THR A 138 2.98 -3.57 -5.34
N THR A 139 2.20 -3.70 -6.40
CA THR A 139 2.56 -3.16 -7.72
C THR A 139 2.43 -1.63 -7.71
N PRO A 140 3.41 -0.86 -8.22
CA PRO A 140 3.28 0.59 -8.38
C PRO A 140 2.28 0.97 -9.48
N SER A 141 1.74 2.19 -9.41
CA SER A 141 0.96 2.78 -10.50
C SER A 141 1.79 2.93 -11.78
N GLU A 142 1.13 3.08 -12.92
CA GLU A 142 1.79 3.31 -14.22
C GLU A 142 2.70 4.55 -14.19
N GLU A 143 2.24 5.64 -13.58
CA GLU A 143 3.05 6.84 -13.37
C GLU A 143 4.32 6.53 -12.55
N SER A 144 4.19 5.76 -11.47
CA SER A 144 5.32 5.36 -10.64
C SER A 144 6.28 4.43 -11.39
N LEU A 145 5.76 3.51 -12.20
CA LEU A 145 6.55 2.61 -13.05
C LEU A 145 7.35 3.39 -14.10
N SER A 146 6.76 4.43 -14.70
CA SER A 146 7.47 5.32 -15.62
C SER A 146 8.63 6.06 -14.94
N LYS A 147 8.40 6.63 -13.75
CA LYS A 147 9.47 7.27 -12.95
C LYS A 147 10.55 6.28 -12.54
N LEU A 148 10.17 5.08 -12.10
CA LEU A 148 11.11 4.00 -11.74
C LEU A 148 11.92 3.52 -12.95
N GLY A 149 11.29 3.37 -14.12
CA GLY A 149 11.95 3.03 -15.36
C GLY A 149 13.00 4.07 -15.75
N ALA A 150 12.62 5.36 -15.72
CA ALA A 150 13.53 6.47 -15.96
C ALA A 150 14.71 6.48 -14.97
N LEU A 151 14.45 6.29 -13.67
CA LEU A 151 15.48 6.23 -12.63
C LEU A 151 16.47 5.07 -12.85
N PHE A 152 15.97 3.89 -13.22
CA PHE A 152 16.79 2.71 -13.44
C PHE A 152 17.42 2.67 -14.84
N GLY A 153 16.93 3.47 -15.78
CA GLY A 153 17.38 3.51 -17.18
C GLY A 153 16.84 2.34 -18.00
N VAL A 154 15.60 1.90 -17.72
CA VAL A 154 14.94 0.79 -18.41
C VAL A 154 13.47 1.11 -18.69
N GLU A 155 12.88 0.37 -19.62
CA GLU A 155 11.43 0.44 -19.86
C GLU A 155 10.64 -0.05 -18.63
N PRO A 156 9.45 0.49 -18.36
CA PRO A 156 8.59 0.06 -17.25
C PRO A 156 8.38 -1.45 -17.17
N GLU A 157 8.29 -2.13 -18.32
CA GLU A 157 8.07 -3.58 -18.41
C GLU A 157 9.28 -4.40 -17.92
N ALA A 158 10.50 -3.83 -17.98
CA ALA A 158 11.70 -4.50 -17.49
C ALA A 158 11.72 -4.63 -15.95
N LEU A 159 10.97 -3.79 -15.24
CA LEU A 159 10.87 -3.83 -13.77
C LEU A 159 10.21 -5.11 -13.25
N PHE A 160 9.51 -5.83 -14.12
CA PHE A 160 8.87 -7.11 -13.83
C PHE A 160 9.81 -8.31 -14.04
N ARG A 161 11.07 -8.08 -14.43
CA ARG A 161 12.10 -9.10 -14.56
C ARG A 161 13.25 -8.82 -13.60
N ASP A 162 13.99 -9.87 -13.28
CA ASP A 162 15.20 -9.72 -12.49
C ASP A 162 16.23 -8.85 -13.25
N PRO A 163 16.86 -7.87 -12.59
CA PRO A 163 17.88 -7.03 -13.23
C PRO A 163 19.12 -7.80 -13.71
N GLU A 164 19.37 -9.02 -13.22
CA GLU A 164 20.42 -9.91 -13.71
C GLU A 164 20.00 -10.68 -14.97
N GLU A 165 18.70 -10.80 -15.25
CA GLU A 165 18.16 -11.48 -16.42
C GLU A 165 17.76 -10.51 -17.54
N GLU A 166 17.51 -9.23 -17.23
CA GLU A 166 17.05 -8.23 -18.20
C GLU A 166 18.02 -8.06 -19.39
N TRP A 167 19.32 -8.28 -19.20
CA TRP A 167 20.26 -8.22 -20.33
C TRP A 167 19.98 -9.32 -21.37
N VAL A 168 19.47 -10.49 -20.98
CA VAL A 168 19.09 -11.58 -21.89
C VAL A 168 17.88 -11.16 -22.71
N ALA A 169 16.87 -10.60 -22.05
CA ALA A 169 15.68 -10.09 -22.73
C ALA A 169 16.04 -8.97 -23.72
N ARG A 170 16.93 -8.05 -23.32
CA ARG A 170 17.47 -7.01 -24.20
C ARG A 170 18.28 -7.58 -25.35
N PHE A 171 19.11 -8.60 -25.08
CA PHE A 171 19.92 -9.26 -26.10
C PHE A 171 19.04 -9.89 -27.18
N LEU A 172 18.02 -10.65 -26.79
CA LEU A 172 17.12 -11.35 -27.72
C LEU A 172 16.11 -10.45 -28.44
N ARG A 173 15.96 -9.19 -28.03
CA ARG A 173 14.97 -8.26 -28.59
C ARG A 173 15.21 -8.02 -30.08
N GLY A 174 14.13 -8.12 -30.88
CA GLY A 174 14.17 -7.85 -32.32
C GLY A 174 14.75 -8.98 -33.18
N ARG A 175 15.12 -10.12 -32.58
CA ARG A 175 15.60 -11.29 -33.32
C ARG A 175 14.44 -12.14 -33.83
N SER A 176 14.67 -12.79 -34.97
CA SER A 176 13.73 -13.77 -35.52
C SER A 176 13.65 -15.03 -34.65
N ALA A 177 12.53 -15.75 -34.75
CA ALA A 177 12.35 -17.01 -34.03
C ALA A 177 13.47 -18.02 -34.35
N ASP A 178 13.85 -18.14 -35.63
CA ASP A 178 14.92 -19.04 -36.07
C ASP A 178 16.29 -18.66 -35.50
N GLU A 179 16.57 -17.35 -35.38
CA GLU A 179 17.82 -16.88 -34.80
C GLU A 179 17.88 -17.14 -33.29
N ILE A 180 16.76 -16.94 -32.59
CA ILE A 180 16.63 -17.27 -31.17
C ILE A 180 16.86 -18.77 -30.96
N GLU A 181 16.29 -19.62 -31.81
CA GLU A 181 16.47 -21.08 -31.72
C GLU A 181 17.93 -21.49 -31.97
N ARG A 182 18.62 -20.89 -32.94
CA ARG A 182 20.07 -21.12 -33.15
C ARG A 182 20.91 -20.68 -31.95
N ILE A 183 20.61 -19.53 -31.36
CA ILE A 183 21.29 -19.04 -30.14
C ILE A 183 21.09 -20.04 -29.01
N LYS A 184 19.86 -20.51 -28.80
CA LYS A 184 19.52 -21.50 -27.78
C LYS A 184 20.30 -22.80 -27.98
N GLN A 185 20.29 -23.37 -29.18
CA GLN A 185 21.04 -24.59 -29.50
C GLN A 185 22.55 -24.42 -29.27
N THR A 186 23.10 -23.26 -29.65
CA THR A 186 24.51 -22.95 -29.42
C THR A 186 24.84 -22.91 -27.91
N LEU A 187 23.98 -22.28 -27.11
CA LEU A 187 24.16 -22.21 -25.66
C LEU A 187 24.04 -23.58 -24.98
N GLU A 188 23.11 -24.43 -25.42
CA GLU A 188 22.94 -25.79 -24.87
C GLU A 188 24.16 -26.68 -25.14
N VAL A 189 24.78 -26.55 -26.32
CA VAL A 189 26.01 -27.28 -26.68
C VAL A 189 27.22 -26.71 -25.95
N ALA A 190 27.34 -25.39 -25.85
CA ALA A 190 28.48 -24.73 -25.21
C ALA A 190 28.47 -24.87 -23.67
N PHE A 191 27.29 -24.96 -23.06
CA PHE A 191 27.10 -25.05 -21.61
C PHE A 191 26.19 -26.23 -21.26
N PRO A 192 26.65 -27.49 -21.43
CA PRO A 192 25.85 -28.66 -21.13
C PRO A 192 25.48 -28.69 -19.64
N ARG A 193 24.22 -29.01 -19.33
CA ARG A 193 23.79 -29.20 -17.94
C ARG A 193 24.55 -30.37 -17.33
N LYS A 194 25.17 -30.18 -16.16
CA LYS A 194 25.72 -31.29 -15.38
C LYS A 194 24.56 -32.17 -14.91
N THR A 195 24.42 -33.34 -15.52
CA THR A 195 23.61 -34.43 -14.98
C THR A 195 24.33 -34.93 -13.73
N GLY A 196 23.80 -34.59 -12.56
CA GLY A 196 24.19 -35.14 -11.26
C GLY A 196 23.12 -36.11 -10.78
#